data_AF-A0A534R2J2-F1
#
_entry.id   AF-A0A534R2J2-F1
#
_cell.length_a   1.000
_cell.length_b   1.000
_cell.length_c   1.000
_cell.angle_alpha   90.00
_cell.angle_beta   90.00
_cell.angle_gamma   90.00
#
_symmetry.space_group_name_H-M   'P 1'
#
loop_
_entity.id
_entity.type
_entity.pdbx_description
1 polymer ?
#
loop_
_entity_poly.entity_id
_entity_poly.type
_entity_poly.pdbx_seq_one_letter_code
_entity_poly.pdbx_strand_id
1 'polypeptide(L)'
;MAIEPVAAIVEQLARFRGSVMVPQVLLRRGLPLALAALDLDDRAELVDLDDPRVLAARRLRPSHVATRLRSVTQPQALAFYRGGAAGLRWWSTFESLWTNVTLFDRAAPRLRLASVRRLHAEDP
;
A
#
# COMPACT_ATOMS: atom_id res chain seq x y z
N MET A 1 1.01 -1.46 -1.17
CA MET A 1 0.42 -2.80 -0.94
C MET A 1 -0.76 -2.61 0.00
N ALA A 2 -1.61 -3.62 0.16
CA ALA A 2 -2.70 -3.59 1.13
C ALA A 2 -2.80 -4.94 1.81
N ILE A 3 -3.42 -4.99 2.99
CA ILE A 3 -3.67 -6.22 3.73
C ILE A 3 -4.78 -7.02 3.02
N GLU A 4 -5.88 -6.36 2.67
CA GLU A 4 -6.98 -6.97 1.94
C GLU A 4 -6.67 -7.02 0.44
N PRO A 5 -6.86 -8.17 -0.25
CA PRO A 5 -6.67 -8.27 -1.70
C PRO A 5 -7.50 -7.26 -2.50
N VAL A 6 -8.75 -7.04 -2.09
CA VAL A 6 -9.66 -6.08 -2.75
C VAL A 6 -9.13 -4.66 -2.70
N ALA A 7 -8.55 -4.24 -1.57
CA ALA A 7 -7.97 -2.92 -1.41
C ALA A 7 -6.79 -2.73 -2.37
N ALA A 8 -5.92 -3.73 -2.51
CA ALA A 8 -4.80 -3.69 -3.45
C ALA A 8 -5.28 -3.56 -4.91
N ILE A 9 -6.34 -4.27 -5.28
CA ILE A 9 -6.95 -4.21 -6.61
C ILE A 9 -7.56 -2.82 -6.86
N VAL A 10 -8.37 -2.32 -5.93
CA VAL A 10 -9.00 -0.99 -6.02
C VAL A 10 -7.95 0.10 -6.20
N GLU A 11 -6.90 0.11 -5.39
CA GLU A 11 -5.81 1.10 -5.49
C GLU A 11 -5.12 1.09 -6.87
N GLN A 12 -4.98 -0.08 -7.51
CA GLN A 12 -4.40 -0.17 -8.86
C GLN A 12 -5.37 0.25 -9.97
N LEU A 13 -6.65 -0.08 -9.84
CA LEU A 13 -7.64 0.11 -10.89
C LEU A 13 -8.41 1.44 -10.79
N ALA A 14 -8.37 2.12 -9.65
CA ALA A 14 -9.17 3.32 -9.40
C ALA A 14 -8.99 4.46 -10.41
N ARG A 15 -7.82 4.55 -11.07
CA ARG A 15 -7.58 5.53 -12.15
C ARG A 15 -8.48 5.33 -13.38
N PHE A 16 -9.12 4.17 -13.50
CA PHE A 16 -10.04 3.82 -14.59
C PHE A 16 -11.50 3.88 -14.15
N ARG A 17 -11.80 4.40 -12.96
CA ARG A 17 -13.18 4.54 -12.47
C ARG A 17 -14.04 5.29 -13.50
N GLY A 18 -15.20 4.72 -13.83
CA GLY A 18 -16.12 5.26 -14.83
C GLY A 18 -15.76 4.93 -16.29
N SER A 19 -14.71 4.14 -16.53
CA SER A 19 -14.37 3.62 -17.85
C SER A 19 -14.94 2.21 -18.06
N VAL A 20 -15.09 1.81 -19.33
CA VAL A 20 -15.42 0.43 -19.68
C VAL A 20 -14.25 -0.48 -19.32
N MET A 21 -14.52 -1.57 -18.60
CA MET A 21 -13.51 -2.57 -18.29
C MET A 21 -13.20 -3.39 -19.54
N VAL A 22 -12.00 -3.23 -20.08
CA VAL A 22 -11.48 -4.00 -21.22
C VAL A 22 -10.17 -4.69 -20.80
N PRO A 23 -9.79 -5.84 -21.40
CA PRO A 23 -8.60 -6.59 -20.98
C PRO A 23 -7.30 -5.76 -20.94
N GLN A 24 -7.19 -4.73 -21.77
CA GLN A 24 -6.04 -3.82 -21.84
C GLN A 24 -5.83 -3.01 -20.55
N VAL A 25 -6.88 -2.80 -19.74
CA VAL A 25 -6.78 -2.14 -18.43
C VAL A 25 -5.89 -2.94 -17.47
N LEU A 26 -5.87 -4.27 -17.63
CA LEU A 26 -5.04 -5.19 -16.86
C LEU A 26 -3.62 -5.35 -17.42
N LEU A 27 -3.22 -4.53 -18.40
CA LEU A 27 -1.85 -4.51 -18.92
C LEU A 27 -1.10 -3.26 -18.43
N ARG A 28 0.16 -3.45 -18.03
CA ARG A 28 1.08 -2.36 -17.67
C ARG A 28 2.42 -2.59 -18.34
N ARG A 29 2.80 -1.66 -19.23
CA ARG A 29 4.02 -1.78 -20.07
C ARG A 29 4.08 -3.11 -20.84
N GLY A 30 2.94 -3.57 -21.36
CA GLY A 30 2.83 -4.82 -22.11
C GLY A 30 2.74 -6.10 -21.26
N LEU A 31 2.88 -6.02 -19.94
CA LEU A 31 2.79 -7.17 -19.04
C LEU A 31 1.44 -7.22 -18.32
N PRO A 32 0.85 -8.42 -18.10
CA PRO A 32 -0.37 -8.54 -17.33
C PRO A 32 -0.13 -8.17 -15.86
N LEU A 33 -1.10 -7.49 -15.27
CA LEU A 33 -1.16 -7.30 -13.83
C LEU A 33 -1.38 -8.66 -13.15
N ALA A 34 -0.79 -8.80 -11.97
CA ALA A 34 -0.96 -9.96 -11.11
C ALA A 34 -1.15 -9.50 -9.67
N LEU A 35 -1.94 -10.27 -8.93
CA LEU A 35 -2.05 -10.17 -7.48
C LEU A 35 -0.98 -11.07 -6.87
N ALA A 36 -0.07 -10.46 -6.11
CA ALA A 36 0.98 -11.17 -5.39
C ALA A 36 0.69 -11.13 -3.89
N ALA A 37 0.68 -12.31 -3.25
CA ALA A 37 0.63 -12.42 -1.80
C ALA A 37 2.05 -12.44 -1.25
N LEU A 38 2.31 -11.59 -0.26
CA LEU A 38 3.61 -11.46 0.39
C LEU A 38 3.44 -11.75 1.88
N ASP A 39 4.33 -12.56 2.43
CA ASP A 39 4.48 -12.69 3.88
C ASP A 39 5.62 -11.79 4.33
N LEU A 40 5.42 -11.13 5.45
CA LEU A 40 6.43 -10.32 6.11
C LEU A 40 6.71 -10.92 7.48
N ASP A 41 7.98 -11.18 7.78
CA ASP A 41 8.42 -11.66 9.10
C ASP A 41 7.99 -10.68 10.21
N ASP A 42 7.45 -11.20 11.32
CA ASP A 42 6.96 -10.41 12.46
C ASP A 42 8.02 -9.52 13.11
N ARG A 43 9.32 -9.80 12.89
CA ARG A 43 10.43 -8.94 13.32
C ARG A 43 10.54 -7.65 12.50
N ALA A 44 9.76 -7.48 11.43
CA ALA A 44 9.70 -6.25 10.67
C ALA A 44 8.76 -5.24 11.34
N GLU A 45 9.33 -4.24 12.01
CA GLU A 45 8.53 -3.21 12.65
C GLU A 45 7.92 -2.25 11.62
N LEU A 46 6.60 -2.34 11.47
CA LEU A 46 5.80 -1.39 10.70
C LEU A 46 5.20 -0.36 11.65
N VAL A 47 5.44 0.91 11.37
CA VAL A 47 4.81 1.99 12.14
C VAL A 47 3.34 2.08 11.74
N ASP A 48 2.46 1.98 12.72
CA ASP A 48 1.03 2.14 12.54
C ASP A 48 0.65 3.62 12.58
N LEU A 49 0.30 4.19 11.42
CA LEU A 49 -0.14 5.56 11.34
C LEU A 49 -1.62 5.72 11.62
N ASP A 50 -2.41 4.64 11.73
CA ASP A 50 -3.81 4.70 12.17
C ASP A 50 -3.93 4.84 13.70
N ASP A 51 -2.87 4.50 14.45
CA ASP A 51 -2.81 4.75 15.89
C ASP A 51 -2.70 6.27 16.17
N PRO A 52 -3.70 6.91 16.81
CA PRO A 52 -3.68 8.33 17.10
C PRO A 52 -2.52 8.74 18.02
N ARG A 53 -2.00 7.81 18.84
CA ARG A 53 -0.83 8.06 19.70
C ARG A 53 0.44 8.23 18.88
N VAL A 54 0.61 7.45 17.82
CA VAL A 54 1.73 7.59 16.88
C VAL A 54 1.64 8.93 16.16
N LEU A 55 0.45 9.29 15.68
CA LEU A 55 0.22 10.58 15.03
C LEU A 55 0.53 11.76 15.95
N ALA A 56 0.04 11.72 17.19
CA ALA A 56 0.30 12.76 18.19
C ALA A 56 1.80 12.88 18.53
N ALA A 57 2.47 11.76 18.81
CA ALA A 57 3.89 11.73 19.12
C ALA A 57 4.76 12.27 17.97
N ARG A 58 4.33 12.07 16.72
CA ARG A 58 5.02 12.52 15.51
C ARG A 58 4.51 13.84 14.96
N ARG A 59 3.54 14.48 15.63
CA ARG A 59 2.85 15.72 15.22
C ARG A 59 2.31 15.65 13.79
N LEU A 60 1.81 14.48 13.40
CA LEU A 60 1.21 14.25 12.09
C LEU A 60 -0.28 14.56 12.14
N ARG A 61 -0.78 15.24 11.11
CA ARG A 61 -2.22 15.46 10.94
C ARG A 61 -2.80 14.28 10.18
N PRO A 62 -3.91 13.66 10.62
CA PRO A 62 -4.54 12.56 9.90
C PRO A 62 -4.79 12.89 8.42
N SER A 63 -5.32 14.08 8.13
CA SER A 63 -5.59 14.56 6.77
C SER A 63 -4.34 14.66 5.86
N HIS A 64 -3.14 14.62 6.43
CA HIS A 64 -1.87 14.67 5.71
C HIS A 64 -1.18 13.30 5.59
N VAL A 65 -1.71 12.25 6.20
CA VAL A 65 -1.17 10.89 6.11
C VAL A 65 -1.76 10.17 4.90
N ALA A 66 -3.08 10.00 4.88
CA ALA A 66 -3.79 9.35 3.76
C ALA A 66 -4.17 10.39 2.69
N THR A 67 -3.16 10.91 1.99
CA THR A 67 -3.35 11.88 0.91
C THR A 67 -2.46 11.55 -0.29
N ARG A 68 -2.82 12.07 -1.47
CA ARG A 68 -2.03 11.94 -2.70
C ARG A 68 -0.93 13.00 -2.83
N LEU A 69 -0.81 13.91 -1.86
CA LEU A 69 0.18 14.99 -1.84
C LEU A 69 1.58 14.46 -1.48
N ARG A 70 2.34 14.04 -2.49
CA ARG A 70 3.69 13.47 -2.31
C ARG A 70 4.68 14.40 -1.62
N SER A 71 4.57 15.71 -1.86
CA SER A 71 5.38 16.72 -1.17
C SER A 71 5.19 16.72 0.35
N VAL A 72 4.08 16.16 0.83
CA VAL A 72 3.76 16.00 2.25
C VAL A 72 4.11 14.59 2.74
N THR A 73 3.68 13.55 2.02
CA THR A 73 3.81 12.16 2.49
C THR A 73 5.22 11.59 2.35
N GLN A 74 6.01 12.01 1.36
CA GLN A 74 7.37 11.49 1.17
C GLN A 74 8.35 11.95 2.27
N PRO A 75 8.40 13.23 2.68
CA PRO A 75 9.23 13.65 3.81
C PRO A 75 8.87 12.93 5.12
N GLN A 76 7.57 12.70 5.37
CA GLN A 76 7.11 11.93 6.53
C GLN A 76 7.64 10.49 6.48
N ALA A 77 7.45 9.80 5.35
CA ALA A 77 7.94 8.44 5.16
C ALA A 77 9.48 8.35 5.30
N LEU A 78 10.21 9.33 4.76
CA LEU A 78 11.66 9.42 4.91
C LEU A 78 12.09 9.56 6.38
N ALA A 79 11.36 10.33 7.19
CA ALA A 79 11.65 10.47 8.61
C ALA A 79 11.50 9.14 9.36
N PHE A 80 10.46 8.36 9.06
CA PHE A 80 10.28 7.02 9.65
C PHE A 80 11.35 6.03 9.18
N TYR A 81 11.69 6.05 7.89
CA TYR A 81 12.77 5.24 7.34
C TYR A 81 14.10 5.53 8.05
N ARG A 82 14.46 6.81 8.19
CA ARG A 82 15.67 7.23 8.93
C ARG A 82 15.62 6.82 10.40
N GLY A 83 14.43 6.79 10.99
CA GLY A 83 14.20 6.38 12.38
C GLY A 83 14.24 4.87 12.63
N GLY A 84 14.47 4.02 11.63
CA GLY A 84 14.63 2.58 11.85
C GLY A 84 13.52 1.72 11.23
N ALA A 85 12.33 2.28 11.01
CA ALA A 85 11.14 1.52 10.62
C ALA A 85 11.36 0.67 9.36
N ALA A 86 10.79 -0.54 9.34
CA ALA A 86 10.78 -1.40 8.16
C ALA A 86 9.72 -0.96 7.14
N GLY A 87 8.68 -0.26 7.60
CA GLY A 87 7.62 0.29 6.77
C GLY A 87 6.56 1.01 7.57
N LEU A 88 5.45 1.30 6.91
CA LEU A 88 4.31 2.05 7.42
C LEU A 88 3.01 1.32 7.11
N ARG A 89 2.06 1.36 8.05
CA ARG A 89 0.64 1.02 7.85
C ARG A 89 -0.20 2.28 7.96
N TRP A 90 -1.20 2.43 7.11
CA TRP A 90 -2.09 3.60 7.07
C TRP A 90 -3.41 3.24 6.40
N TRP A 91 -4.49 3.97 6.70
CA TRP A 91 -5.80 3.70 6.13
C TRP A 91 -5.89 4.08 4.65
N SER A 92 -6.67 3.36 3.85
CA SER A 92 -6.87 3.68 2.44
C SER A 92 -7.63 5.00 2.24
N THR A 93 -7.34 5.68 1.13
CA THR A 93 -8.12 6.87 0.69
C THR A 93 -9.47 6.51 0.07
N PHE A 94 -9.75 5.22 -0.18
CA PHE A 94 -11.01 4.75 -0.75
C PHE A 94 -11.99 4.23 0.32
N GLU A 95 -11.49 3.46 1.29
CA GLU A 95 -12.23 2.93 2.42
C GLU A 95 -11.33 2.99 3.66
N SER A 96 -11.74 3.72 4.70
CA SER A 96 -10.92 3.95 5.89
C SER A 96 -10.63 2.68 6.69
N LEU A 97 -11.48 1.65 6.57
CA LEU A 97 -11.25 0.38 7.25
C LEU A 97 -10.19 -0.50 6.57
N TRP A 98 -9.79 -0.18 5.33
CA TRP A 98 -8.75 -0.94 4.63
C TRP A 98 -7.37 -0.44 4.98
N THR A 99 -6.44 -1.36 5.20
CA THR A 99 -5.06 -1.03 5.58
C THR A 99 -4.12 -1.11 4.39
N ASN A 100 -3.57 0.04 4.00
CA ASN A 100 -2.45 0.12 3.09
C ASN A 100 -1.10 -0.06 3.81
N VAL A 101 -0.15 -0.67 3.12
CA VAL A 101 1.21 -0.91 3.61
C VAL A 101 2.23 -0.36 2.60
N THR A 102 3.18 0.41 3.13
CA THR A 102 4.40 0.82 2.43
C THR A 102 5.59 0.18 3.11
N LEU A 103 6.39 -0.59 2.37
CA LEU A 103 7.61 -1.19 2.88
C LEU A 103 8.81 -0.43 2.34
N PHE A 104 9.81 -0.26 3.20
CA PHE A 104 11.11 0.26 2.80
C PHE A 104 12.04 -0.88 2.39
N ASP A 105 13.10 -0.56 1.65
CA ASP A 105 14.08 -1.51 1.13
C ASP A 105 14.65 -2.46 2.21
N ARG A 106 14.88 -1.97 3.43
CA ARG A 106 15.36 -2.78 4.56
C ARG A 106 14.42 -3.89 5.01
N ALA A 107 13.15 -3.85 4.61
CA ALA A 107 12.21 -4.95 4.84
C ALA A 107 12.42 -6.11 3.87
N ALA A 108 13.13 -5.90 2.75
CA ALA A 108 13.28 -6.90 1.70
C ALA A 108 13.82 -8.27 2.17
N PRO A 109 14.84 -8.35 3.06
CA PRO A 109 15.32 -9.64 3.57
C PRO A 109 14.30 -10.41 4.41
N ARG A 110 13.21 -9.75 4.83
CA ARG A 110 12.13 -10.30 5.66
C ARG A 110 10.86 -10.59 4.84
N LEU A 111 10.89 -10.34 3.53
CA LEU A 111 9.76 -10.58 2.64
C LEU A 111 9.88 -11.93 1.95
N ARG A 112 8.77 -12.66 1.94
CA ARG A 112 8.62 -13.90 1.18
C ARG A 112 7.45 -13.78 0.23
N LEU A 113 7.66 -14.15 -1.02
CA LEU A 113 6.57 -14.31 -1.97
C LEU A 113 5.82 -15.60 -1.67
N ALA A 114 4.56 -15.49 -1.29
CA ALA A 114 3.72 -16.64 -0.98
C ALA A 114 3.02 -17.18 -2.23
N SER A 115 2.45 -16.29 -3.05
CA SER A 115 1.78 -16.68 -4.30
C SER A 115 1.72 -15.53 -5.29
N VAL A 116 1.52 -15.86 -6.57
CA VAL A 116 1.24 -14.90 -7.63
C VAL A 116 0.11 -15.46 -8.47
N ARG A 117 -0.94 -14.64 -8.66
CA ARG A 117 -2.06 -14.96 -9.54
C ARG A 117 -2.23 -13.85 -10.56
N ARG A 118 -2.19 -14.19 -11.84
CA ARG A 118 -2.51 -13.26 -12.93
C ARG A 118 -3.95 -12.78 -12.77
N LEU A 119 -4.18 -11.49 -13.04
CA LEU A 119 -5.54 -10.94 -13.08
C LEU A 119 -6.15 -11.12 -14.48
N HIS A 120 -7.41 -11.51 -14.50
CA HIS A 120 -8.24 -11.64 -15.69
C HIS A 120 -9.46 -10.72 -15.59
N ALA A 121 -9.98 -10.25 -16.73
CA ALA A 121 -11.15 -9.37 -16.74
C ALA A 121 -12.43 -10.09 -16.24
N GLU A 122 -12.43 -11.42 -16.37
CA GLU A 122 -13.49 -12.32 -15.90
C GLU A 122 -13.28 -12.80 -14.46
N ASP A 123 -12.24 -12.31 -13.77
CA ASP A 123 -12.07 -12.62 -12.34
C ASP A 123 -13.28 -12.05 -11.56
N PRO A 124 -13.83 -12.82 -10.61
CA PRO A 124 -15.00 -12.40 -9.82
C PRO A 124 -14.73 -11.22 -8.90
#